data_AF-A0A166Q4V9-F1
#
_entry.id   AF-A0A166Q4V9-F1
#
_cell.length_a   1.000
_cell.length_b   1.000
_cell.length_c   1.000
_cell.angle_alpha   90.00
_cell.angle_beta   90.00
_cell.angle_gamma   90.00
#
_symmetry.space_group_name_H-M   'P 1'
#
loop_
_entity.id
_entity.type
_entity.pdbx_description
1 polymer ?
#
loop_
_entity_poly.entity_id
_entity_poly.type
_entity_poly.pdbx_seq_one_letter_code
_entity_poly.pdbx_strand_id
1 'polypeptide(L)'
;MSRANFQLPNPLSTSPEYPAAEPFVGAVDNTVEAFHLVYASCLGVIPRILRRLNDAERKQLVVSGAVFVFSVQESQIKRWTDGKVWSPSRIDGNFLVRVLDVGCGQG
;
A
#
# COMPACT_ATOMS: atom_id res chain seq x y z
N MET A 1 15.72 21.11 26.57
CA MET A 1 15.65 20.28 25.35
C MET A 1 14.58 19.22 25.60
N SER A 2 13.35 19.48 25.17
CA SER A 2 12.22 18.56 25.41
C SER A 2 12.40 17.35 24.49
N ARG A 3 12.62 16.16 25.07
CA ARG A 3 12.53 14.91 24.33
C ARG A 3 11.06 14.79 23.92
N ALA A 4 10.77 14.93 22.63
CA ALA A 4 9.46 14.59 22.12
C ALA A 4 9.18 13.13 22.54
N ASN A 5 8.16 12.94 23.38
CA ASN A 5 7.64 11.62 23.71
C ASN A 5 7.07 11.05 22.40
N PHE A 6 7.88 10.27 21.69
CA PHE A 6 7.39 9.40 20.62
C PHE A 6 6.62 8.26 21.28
N GLN A 7 5.39 8.57 21.71
CA GLN A 7 4.42 7.55 22.04
C GLN A 7 4.06 6.86 20.73
N LEU A 8 4.49 5.60 20.57
CA LEU A 8 4.11 4.81 19.41
C LEU A 8 2.57 4.71 19.38
N PRO A 9 1.93 4.90 18.21
CA PRO A 9 0.49 4.70 18.09
C PRO A 9 0.13 3.30 18.61
N ASN A 10 -0.94 3.23 19.41
CA ASN A 10 -1.46 1.96 19.90
C ASN A 10 -1.81 1.09 18.68
N PRO A 11 -1.31 -0.16 18.56
CA PRO A 11 -1.52 -1.01 17.36
C PRO A 11 -2.98 -1.41 17.11
N LEU A 12 -3.88 -1.10 18.06
CA LEU A 12 -5.33 -1.24 17.95
C LEU A 12 -6.05 0.11 17.74
N SER A 13 -5.31 1.21 17.62
CA SER A 13 -5.89 2.52 17.35
C SER A 13 -6.33 2.58 15.90
N THR A 14 -7.62 2.44 15.68
CA THR A 14 -8.29 2.98 14.49
C THR A 14 -8.32 4.51 14.58
N SER A 15 -7.16 5.13 14.80
CA SER A 15 -7.06 6.59 14.86
C SER A 15 -7.61 7.15 13.55
N PRO A 16 -8.58 8.08 13.59
CA PRO A 16 -9.14 8.71 12.41
C PRO A 16 -8.13 9.60 11.67
N GLU A 17 -6.87 9.67 12.12
CA GLU A 17 -5.81 10.44 11.45
C GLU A 17 -5.47 9.94 10.05
N TYR A 18 -5.72 8.66 9.73
CA TYR A 18 -5.53 8.14 8.37
C TYR A 18 -6.79 7.42 7.90
N PRO A 19 -7.47 7.92 6.85
CA PRO A 19 -8.57 7.20 6.22
C PRO A 19 -8.08 5.81 5.82
N ALA A 20 -8.87 4.77 6.08
CA ALA A 20 -8.51 3.34 5.90
C ALA A 20 -8.12 2.92 4.47
N ALA A 21 -8.04 3.87 3.53
CA ALA A 21 -7.71 3.66 2.12
C ALA A 21 -6.58 4.56 1.60
N GLU A 22 -6.12 5.59 2.32
CA GLU A 22 -5.06 6.45 1.79
C GLU A 22 -3.73 5.69 1.69
N PRO A 23 -3.04 5.73 0.52
CA PRO A 23 -1.74 5.10 0.38
C PRO A 23 -0.62 5.98 0.95
N PHE A 24 0.46 5.34 1.36
CA PHE A 24 1.74 6.05 1.45
C PHE A 24 2.19 6.46 0.04
N VAL A 25 2.77 7.65 -0.12
CA VAL A 25 3.27 8.14 -1.42
C VAL A 25 4.80 8.16 -1.43
N GLY A 26 5.40 7.35 -2.30
CA GLY A 26 6.85 7.26 -2.46
C GLY A 26 7.28 6.15 -3.42
N ALA A 27 8.58 5.90 -3.49
CA ALA A 27 9.17 4.78 -4.22
C ALA A 27 9.62 3.69 -3.25
N VAL A 28 9.74 2.45 -3.74
CA VAL A 28 10.29 1.32 -3.01
C VAL A 28 11.31 0.66 -3.92
N ASP A 29 12.58 1.00 -3.72
CA ASP A 29 13.66 0.62 -4.64
C ASP A 29 14.34 -0.68 -4.22
N ASN A 30 14.23 -1.04 -2.93
CA ASN A 30 14.90 -2.21 -2.38
C ASN A 30 14.11 -2.86 -1.23
N THR A 31 14.55 -4.05 -0.84
CA THR A 31 13.90 -4.84 0.20
C THR A 31 13.94 -4.18 1.58
N VAL A 32 14.96 -3.37 1.88
CA VAL A 32 15.07 -2.67 3.17
C VAL A 32 13.98 -1.61 3.31
N GLU A 33 13.73 -0.84 2.24
CA GLU A 33 12.63 0.13 2.19
C GLU A 33 11.26 -0.53 2.31
N ALA A 34 11.06 -1.67 1.64
CA ALA A 34 9.83 -2.46 1.80
C ALA A 34 9.62 -2.89 3.26
N PHE A 35 10.69 -3.34 3.94
CA PHE A 35 10.60 -3.70 5.36
C PHE A 35 10.30 -2.51 6.26
N HIS A 36 10.89 -1.34 6.00
CA HIS A 36 10.57 -0.12 6.75
C HIS A 36 9.09 0.24 6.65
N LEU A 37 8.50 0.18 5.44
CA LEU A 37 7.08 0.46 5.25
C LEU A 37 6.19 -0.57 5.94
N VAL A 38 6.51 -1.86 5.83
CA VAL A 38 5.77 -2.91 6.54
C VAL A 38 5.84 -2.68 8.06
N TYR A 39 7.03 -2.41 8.60
CA TYR A 39 7.21 -2.17 10.03
C TYR A 39 6.47 -0.92 10.50
N ALA A 40 6.57 0.19 9.76
CA ALA A 40 5.83 1.43 10.04
C ALA A 40 4.31 1.19 10.04
N SER A 41 3.81 0.34 9.13
CA SER A 41 2.40 -0.01 9.07
C SER A 41 1.93 -0.84 10.28
N CYS A 42 2.79 -1.71 10.81
CA CYS A 42 2.53 -2.48 12.03
C CYS A 42 2.50 -1.57 13.27
N LEU A 43 3.30 -0.51 13.28
CA LEU A 43 3.31 0.51 14.33
C LEU A 43 2.17 1.55 14.19
N GLY A 44 1.35 1.45 13.15
CA GLY A 44 0.27 2.42 12.89
C GLY A 44 0.77 3.80 12.45
N VAL A 45 2.03 3.91 12.02
CA VAL A 45 2.63 5.17 11.52
C VAL A 45 2.15 5.48 10.10
N ILE A 46 1.86 4.45 9.31
CA ILE A 46 1.22 4.59 7.99
C ILE A 46 -0.04 3.72 7.91
N PRO A 47 -1.06 4.13 7.14
CA PRO A 47 -2.28 3.36 6.97
C PRO A 47 -2.04 1.99 6.33
N ARG A 48 -2.89 1.04 6.72
CA ARG A 48 -3.00 -0.28 6.10
C ARG A 48 -4.35 -0.40 5.43
N ILE A 49 -4.40 -1.09 4.30
CA ILE A 49 -5.64 -1.43 3.63
C ILE A 49 -6.33 -2.56 4.41
N LEU A 50 -7.52 -2.25 4.94
CA LEU A 50 -8.34 -3.17 5.75
C LEU A 50 -9.46 -3.84 4.97
N ARG A 51 -9.68 -3.43 3.72
CA ARG A 51 -10.71 -3.99 2.83
C ARG A 51 -10.35 -3.72 1.37
N ARG A 52 -11.03 -4.38 0.44
CA ARG A 52 -10.88 -4.04 -0.98
C ARG A 52 -11.31 -2.60 -1.26
N LEU A 53 -10.59 -1.95 -2.17
CA LEU A 53 -10.96 -0.64 -2.70
C LEU A 53 -12.20 -0.76 -3.60
N ASN A 54 -13.10 0.20 -3.49
CA ASN A 54 -14.21 0.35 -4.44
C ASN A 54 -13.72 0.92 -5.78
N ASP A 55 -14.60 1.06 -6.78
CA ASP A 55 -14.20 1.53 -8.11
C ASP A 55 -13.71 2.99 -8.12
N ALA A 56 -14.30 3.86 -7.30
CA ALA A 56 -13.90 5.26 -7.20
C ALA A 56 -12.52 5.40 -6.54
N GLU A 57 -12.33 4.70 -5.41
CA GLU A 57 -11.05 4.61 -4.69
C GLU A 57 -9.94 4.08 -5.60
N ARG A 58 -10.20 3.04 -6.40
CA ARG A 58 -9.21 2.52 -7.36
C ARG A 58 -8.79 3.57 -8.38
N LYS A 59 -9.76 4.27 -8.97
CA LYS A 59 -9.49 5.32 -9.97
C LYS A 59 -8.70 6.49 -9.38
N GLN A 60 -8.97 6.85 -8.13
CA GLN A 60 -8.35 7.99 -7.47
C GLN A 60 -6.99 7.67 -6.85
N LEU A 61 -6.85 6.50 -6.21
CA LEU A 61 -5.72 6.19 -5.33
C LEU A 61 -4.64 5.34 -6.01
N VAL A 62 -4.97 4.54 -7.03
CA VAL A 62 -3.98 3.69 -7.73
C VAL A 62 -3.27 4.50 -8.81
N VAL A 63 -2.37 5.36 -8.35
CA VAL A 63 -1.56 6.27 -9.17
C VAL A 63 -0.06 5.99 -8.99
N SER A 64 0.78 6.61 -9.81
CA SER A 64 2.24 6.51 -9.65
C SER A 64 2.66 6.95 -8.25
N GLY A 65 3.53 6.17 -7.61
CA GLY A 65 4.02 6.43 -6.24
C GLY A 65 3.10 5.95 -5.12
N ALA A 66 1.89 5.45 -5.39
CA ALA A 66 1.02 4.92 -4.34
C ALA A 66 1.49 3.54 -3.85
N VAL A 67 1.75 3.42 -2.54
CA VAL A 67 2.14 2.18 -1.87
C VAL A 67 1.05 1.73 -0.91
N PHE A 68 0.58 0.50 -1.12
CA PHE A 68 -0.47 -0.12 -0.32
C PHE A 68 0.10 -1.30 0.48
N VAL A 69 -0.15 -1.30 1.79
CA VAL A 69 0.22 -2.41 2.68
C VAL A 69 -1.05 -3.04 3.24
N PHE A 70 -1.18 -4.36 3.16
CA PHE A 70 -2.31 -5.09 3.73
C PHE A 70 -1.88 -6.40 4.40
N SER A 71 -2.56 -6.75 5.49
CA SER A 71 -2.48 -8.08 6.10
C SER A 71 -3.60 -8.96 5.55
N VAL A 72 -3.29 -10.20 5.18
CA VAL A 72 -4.29 -11.18 4.72
C VAL A 72 -5.33 -11.47 5.81
N GLN A 73 -4.89 -11.56 7.08
CA GLN A 73 -5.75 -11.91 8.21
C GLN A 73 -6.76 -10.80 8.52
N GLU A 74 -6.32 -9.54 8.43
CA GLU A 74 -7.13 -8.37 8.76
C GLU A 74 -8.04 -7.96 7.61
N SER A 75 -7.49 -7.91 6.39
CA SER A 75 -8.20 -7.39 5.21
C SER A 75 -8.97 -8.44 4.41
N GLN A 76 -8.67 -9.72 4.63
CA GLN A 76 -9.12 -10.84 3.79
C GLN A 76 -8.71 -10.75 2.31
N ILE A 77 -7.76 -9.85 1.98
CA ILE A 77 -7.19 -9.72 0.64
C ILE A 77 -6.05 -10.74 0.52
N LYS A 78 -6.23 -11.78 -0.31
CA LYS A 78 -5.17 -12.75 -0.65
C LYS A 78 -4.36 -12.35 -1.89
N ARG A 79 -4.96 -11.54 -2.75
CA ARG A 79 -4.40 -11.05 -4.01
C ARG A 79 -4.90 -9.64 -4.25
N TRP A 80 -3.97 -8.73 -4.55
CA TRP A 80 -4.28 -7.37 -4.94
C TRP A 80 -4.98 -7.34 -6.30
N THR A 81 -6.01 -6.51 -6.42
CA THR A 81 -6.78 -6.31 -7.66
C THR A 81 -7.17 -4.84 -7.75
N ASP A 82 -6.54 -4.10 -8.67
CA ASP A 82 -6.79 -2.67 -8.89
C ASP A 82 -7.61 -2.37 -10.15
N GLY A 83 -7.96 -3.40 -10.92
CA GLY A 83 -8.74 -3.25 -12.16
C GLY A 83 -7.90 -2.77 -13.36
N LYS A 84 -6.57 -2.69 -13.23
CA LYS A 84 -5.68 -2.39 -14.36
C LYS A 84 -5.25 -3.68 -15.07
N VAL A 85 -4.98 -3.56 -16.38
CA VAL A 85 -4.40 -4.64 -17.19
C VAL A 85 -2.88 -4.52 -17.09
N TRP A 86 -2.25 -5.56 -16.54
CA TRP A 86 -0.81 -5.59 -16.31
C TRP A 86 -0.15 -6.61 -17.21
N SER A 87 1.07 -6.32 -17.64
CA SER A 87 1.94 -7.31 -18.30
C SER A 87 2.18 -8.53 -17.39
N PRO A 88 2.60 -9.68 -17.96
CA PRO A 88 3.17 -10.77 -17.17
C PRO A 88 4.30 -10.25 -16.28
N SER A 89 4.40 -10.78 -15.06
CA SER A 89 5.41 -10.33 -14.09
C SER A 89 6.83 -10.67 -14.52
N ARG A 90 7.77 -9.86 -14.03
CA ARG A 90 9.21 -10.13 -14.03
C ARG A 90 9.71 -10.17 -12.59
N ILE A 91 10.71 -11.00 -12.33
CA ILE A 91 11.37 -11.07 -11.03
C ILE A 91 12.50 -10.05 -11.03
N ASP A 92 12.52 -9.18 -10.02
CA ASP A 92 13.62 -8.26 -9.77
C ASP A 92 13.99 -8.32 -8.27
N GLY A 93 15.07 -9.03 -7.97
CA GLY A 93 15.43 -9.39 -6.60
C GLY A 93 14.26 -10.07 -5.86
N ASN A 94 13.74 -9.42 -4.82
CA ASN A 94 12.62 -9.90 -4.02
C ASN A 94 11.25 -9.37 -4.50
N PHE A 95 11.18 -8.69 -5.63
CA PHE A 95 9.97 -8.05 -6.15
C PHE A 95 9.43 -8.74 -7.40
N LEU A 96 8.10 -8.71 -7.54
CA LEU A 96 7.41 -9.02 -8.78
C LEU A 96 6.98 -7.71 -9.45
N VAL A 97 7.65 -7.35 -10.53
CA VAL A 97 7.42 -6.11 -11.27
C VAL A 97 6.52 -6.37 -12.47
N ARG A 98 5.57 -5.47 -12.73
CA ARG A 98 4.69 -5.47 -13.90
C ARG A 98 4.65 -4.07 -14.51
N VAL A 99 4.48 -4.01 -15.82
CA VAL A 99 4.25 -2.74 -16.54
C VAL A 99 2.78 -2.64 -16.89
N LEU A 100 2.22 -1.43 -16.79
CA LEU A 100 0.85 -1.18 -17.18
C LEU A 100 0.72 -1.40 -18.69
N ASP A 101 -0.15 -2.33 -19.08
CA ASP A 101 -0.43 -2.56 -20.49
C ASP A 101 -1.42 -1.49 -20.96
N VAL A 102 -0.90 -0.46 -21.62
CA VAL A 102 -1.71 0.60 -22.24
C VAL A 102 -2.43 0.12 -23.51
N GLY A 103 -2.21 -1.14 -23.94
CA GLY A 103 -2.64 -1.68 -25.22
C GLY A 103 -3.78 -2.70 -25.16
N CYS A 104 -4.88 -2.45 -24.44
CA CYS A 104 -6.18 -3.07 -24.77
C CYS A 104 -7.33 -2.35 -24.02
N GLY A 105 -8.05 -1.43 -24.69
CA GLY A 105 -9.35 -0.96 -24.20
C GLY A 105 -9.60 0.56 -24.12
N GLN A 106 -9.11 1.35 -25.08
CA GLN A 106 -9.85 2.56 -25.47
C GLN A 106 -10.29 2.40 -26.93
N GLY A 107 -11.49 1.84 -27.08
CA GLY A 107 -12.33 1.80 -28.26
C GLY A 107 -13.77 1.86 -27.78
#